data_AF-A0A345NM91-F1
#
_entry.id   AF-A0A345NM91-F1
#
_cell.length_a   1.000
_cell.length_b   1.000
_cell.length_c   1.000
_cell.angle_alpha   90.00
_cell.angle_beta   90.00
_cell.angle_gamma   90.00
#
_symmetry.space_group_name_H-M   'P 1'
#
loop_
_entity.id
_entity.type
_entity.pdbx_description
1 polymer ?
#
loop_
_entity_poly.entity_id
_entity_poly.type
_entity_poly.pdbx_seq_one_letter_code
_entity_poly.pdbx_strand_id
1 'polypeptide(L)'
;MLDDFLIARNPEEGTTLPFLLRIPLGPDGIVLKAKETWPRTGKVYCHRAVGWPREPEILERVPVRSCVRRGAAIDLVLDRGRENRSQFVLTRVRGGREAIFWQTARTSKQARPSVSLPTARGWGVAGLEIVVDSHERYAWKFEHQQATTVRRALRSGDYAVLAGDQVVASVERKSLQDLVATLTSGKMRYLLADLATLPSAAVVVEDRYSAVFKLDRVRPATVADALGECQARFPGVPVVFCETRALAQEWTYRFLAAALVHAGETVHAQTEASPLPSAAAPSPAEVRVWARQQGYAVSDRGRIPGEVLDAFARRNG
;
A
#
# COMPACT_ATOMS: atom_id res chain seq x y z
N MET A 1 13.13 18.61 25.58
CA MET A 1 13.34 19.24 24.26
C MET A 1 14.25 18.32 23.45
N LEU A 2 14.04 18.18 22.15
CA LEU A 2 14.98 17.43 21.30
C LEU A 2 16.30 18.21 21.22
N ASP A 3 17.43 17.49 21.20
CA ASP A 3 18.74 18.08 20.92
C ASP A 3 18.77 18.75 19.54
N ASP A 4 19.67 19.73 19.37
CA ASP A 4 19.89 20.40 18.09
C ASP A 4 20.52 19.46 17.04
N PHE A 5 20.26 19.75 15.77
CA PHE A 5 21.04 19.22 14.66
C PHE A 5 22.29 20.07 14.51
N LEU A 6 23.48 19.43 14.56
CA LEU A 6 24.76 20.13 14.47
C LEU A 6 25.50 19.76 13.19
N ILE A 7 26.15 20.75 12.60
CA ILE A 7 27.12 20.59 11.50
C ILE A 7 28.46 21.14 12.00
N ALA A 8 29.52 20.34 11.88
CA ALA A 8 30.88 20.71 12.24
C ALA A 8 31.85 20.43 11.09
N ARG A 9 33.04 21.02 11.15
CA ARG A 9 34.16 20.63 10.27
C ARG A 9 34.65 19.22 10.64
N ASN A 10 34.91 18.37 9.65
CA ASN A 10 35.59 17.09 9.86
C ASN A 10 37.10 17.35 10.03
N PRO A 11 37.71 17.01 11.18
CA PRO A 11 39.13 17.28 11.44
C PRO A 11 40.10 16.35 10.70
N GLU A 12 39.59 15.32 10.02
CA GLU A 12 40.40 14.37 9.24
C GLU A 12 41.06 15.05 8.03
N GLU A 13 42.39 15.13 8.04
CA GLU A 13 43.16 15.70 6.93
C GLU A 13 42.97 14.91 5.62
N GLY A 14 42.88 15.63 4.49
CA GLY A 14 42.75 15.03 3.16
C GLY A 14 41.41 14.34 2.86
N THR A 15 40.44 14.41 3.78
CA THR A 15 39.13 13.76 3.61
C THR A 15 38.29 14.38 2.49
N THR A 16 37.58 13.54 1.74
CA THR A 16 36.61 13.98 0.71
C THR A 16 35.23 14.28 1.29
N LEU A 17 35.04 14.05 2.60
CA LEU A 17 33.83 14.31 3.38
C LEU A 17 34.13 15.35 4.48
N PRO A 18 34.27 16.64 4.13
CA PRO A 18 34.76 17.69 5.02
C PRO A 18 33.82 18.08 6.16
N PHE A 19 32.61 17.53 6.25
CA PHE A 19 31.62 17.90 7.27
C PHE A 19 31.23 16.71 8.15
N LEU A 20 31.00 16.99 9.44
CA LEU A 20 30.36 16.09 10.40
C LEU A 20 28.94 16.58 10.70
N LEU A 21 27.99 15.65 10.73
CA LEU A 21 26.59 15.88 11.04
C LEU A 21 26.25 15.12 12.32
N ARG A 22 25.75 15.81 13.36
CA ARG A 22 25.18 15.18 14.56
C ARG A 22 23.67 15.22 14.49
N ILE A 23 23.07 14.05 14.27
CA ILE A 23 21.63 13.85 14.23
C ILE A 23 21.14 13.50 15.64
N PRO A 24 20.17 14.25 16.21
CA PRO A 24 19.70 14.06 17.57
C PRO A 24 18.67 12.92 17.65
N LEU A 25 19.14 11.70 17.37
CA LEU A 25 18.34 10.48 17.43
C LEU A 25 18.94 9.50 18.46
N GLY A 26 18.22 9.26 19.54
CA GLY A 26 18.68 8.46 20.68
C GLY A 26 19.57 9.26 21.65
N PRO A 27 19.98 8.66 22.78
CA PRO A 27 20.74 9.36 23.83
C PRO A 27 22.10 9.88 23.37
N ASP A 28 22.78 9.14 22.48
CA ASP A 28 24.14 9.50 22.01
C ASP A 28 24.13 10.26 20.66
N GLY A 29 22.98 10.31 19.99
CA GLY A 29 22.85 10.79 18.62
C GLY A 29 23.55 9.91 17.59
N ILE A 30 23.44 10.29 16.31
CA ILE A 30 24.13 9.63 15.20
C ILE A 30 25.07 10.64 14.53
N VAL A 31 26.34 10.25 14.35
CA VAL A 31 27.34 11.09 13.69
C VAL A 31 27.68 10.56 12.31
N LEU A 32 27.56 11.42 11.31
CA LEU A 32 27.85 11.11 9.91
C LEU A 32 28.87 12.08 9.31
N LYS A 33 29.78 11.58 8.47
CA LYS A 33 30.61 12.38 7.57
C LYS A 33 29.85 12.65 6.28
N ALA A 34 29.94 13.86 5.73
CA ALA A 34 29.26 14.26 4.50
C ALA A 34 30.11 15.23 3.66
N LYS A 35 29.80 15.29 2.35
CA LYS A 35 30.46 16.22 1.41
C LYS A 35 29.89 17.63 1.44
N GLU A 36 28.64 17.79 1.85
CA GLU A 36 27.92 19.06 1.84
C GLU A 36 27.26 19.31 3.20
N THR A 37 27.00 20.58 3.51
CA THR A 37 26.28 21.01 4.72
C THR A 37 24.76 20.94 4.57
N TRP A 38 24.24 20.73 3.36
CA TRP A 38 22.84 20.48 3.10
C TRP A 38 22.65 19.91 1.69
N PRO A 39 21.74 18.95 1.44
CA PRO A 39 21.49 18.43 0.10
C PRO A 39 20.69 19.45 -0.71
N ARG A 40 21.39 20.31 -1.47
CA ARG A 40 20.78 21.37 -2.29
C ARG A 40 20.51 20.92 -3.73
N THR A 41 21.50 20.27 -4.33
CA THR A 41 21.52 19.93 -5.77
C THR A 41 21.34 18.43 -6.01
N GLY A 42 21.82 17.58 -5.09
CA GLY A 42 21.74 16.13 -5.21
C GLY A 42 21.70 15.41 -3.86
N LYS A 43 21.54 14.09 -3.89
CA LYS A 43 21.66 13.26 -2.68
C LYS A 43 23.11 13.26 -2.26
N VAL A 44 23.36 13.46 -0.97
CA VAL A 44 24.71 13.51 -0.40
C VAL A 44 25.00 12.15 0.21
N TYR A 45 26.06 11.49 -0.23
CA TYR A 45 26.55 10.28 0.43
C TYR A 45 27.06 10.63 1.83
N CYS A 46 26.71 9.79 2.79
CA CYS A 46 27.13 9.88 4.17
C CYS A 46 27.82 8.60 4.61
N HIS A 47 28.87 8.76 5.40
CA HIS A 47 29.60 7.66 6.04
C HIS A 47 29.48 7.78 7.55
N ARG A 48 29.32 6.67 8.30
CA ARG A 48 29.32 6.77 9.77
C ARG A 48 30.66 7.28 10.27
N ALA A 49 30.64 8.25 11.18
CA ALA A 49 31.84 8.63 11.90
C ALA A 49 32.05 7.67 13.09
N VAL A 50 33.30 7.57 13.54
CA VAL A 50 33.67 6.79 14.73
C VAL A 50 33.19 7.48 16.01
N GLY A 51 32.98 8.79 15.97
CA GLY A 51 32.44 9.56 17.09
C GLY A 51 32.29 11.05 16.77
N TRP A 52 31.82 11.81 17.77
CA TRP A 52 31.79 13.27 17.75
C TRP A 52 33.05 13.83 18.44
N PRO A 53 33.73 14.84 17.88
CA PRO A 53 34.89 15.45 18.53
C PRO A 53 34.54 16.08 19.89
N ARG A 54 35.49 16.08 20.82
CA ARG A 54 35.33 16.77 22.12
C ARG A 54 35.21 18.28 21.96
N GLU A 55 36.00 18.84 21.05
CA GLU A 55 36.03 20.27 20.71
C GLU A 55 35.70 20.44 19.22
N PRO A 56 34.42 20.34 18.83
CA PRO A 56 34.03 20.45 17.44
C PRO A 56 34.03 21.93 16.98
N GLU A 57 34.60 22.21 15.81
CA GLU A 57 34.37 23.48 15.11
C GLU A 57 32.95 23.47 14.53
N ILE A 58 31.97 23.96 15.28
CA ILE A 58 30.57 24.03 14.86
C ILE A 58 30.40 25.11 13.78
N LEU A 59 29.94 24.68 12.61
CA LEU A 59 29.59 25.54 11.49
C LEU A 59 28.12 25.95 11.54
N GLU A 60 27.25 25.03 11.98
CA GLU A 60 25.81 25.30 12.09
C GLU A 60 25.20 24.54 13.27
N ARG A 61 24.29 25.21 13.99
CA ARG A 61 23.45 24.63 15.03
C ARG A 61 22.01 25.01 14.74
N VAL A 62 21.14 24.03 14.58
CA VAL A 62 19.74 24.26 14.21
C VAL A 62 18.80 23.51 15.16
N PRO A 63 17.85 24.20 15.79
CA PRO A 63 16.85 23.54 16.63
C PRO A 63 16.03 22.52 15.82
N VAL A 64 15.70 21.40 16.46
CA VAL A 64 14.95 20.31 15.84
C VAL A 64 13.52 20.28 16.35
N ARG A 65 12.57 20.39 15.42
CA ARG A 65 11.14 20.19 15.73
C ARG A 65 10.77 18.72 15.78
N SER A 66 11.39 17.90 14.93
CA SER A 66 11.17 16.45 14.90
C SER A 66 12.37 15.71 14.32
N CYS A 67 12.82 14.64 15.00
CA CYS A 67 13.75 13.66 14.45
C CYS A 67 13.27 12.26 14.79
N VAL A 68 12.83 11.50 13.78
CA VAL A 68 12.18 10.21 13.99
C VAL A 68 12.72 9.19 13.00
N ARG A 69 13.03 7.99 13.49
CA ARG A 69 13.35 6.85 12.63
C ARG A 69 12.09 6.13 12.18
N ARG A 70 11.95 5.91 10.88
CA ARG A 70 10.89 5.14 10.24
C ARG A 70 11.51 4.08 9.34
N GLY A 71 11.63 2.86 9.89
CA GLY A 71 12.33 1.77 9.24
C GLY A 71 13.79 2.13 8.91
N ALA A 72 14.07 2.22 7.61
CA ALA A 72 15.40 2.50 7.07
C ALA A 72 15.69 4.00 6.88
N ALA A 73 14.71 4.89 7.10
CA ALA A 73 14.90 6.34 7.00
C ALA A 73 14.87 7.01 8.37
N ILE A 74 15.60 8.10 8.50
CA ILE A 74 15.51 9.05 9.62
C ILE A 74 15.00 10.37 9.05
N ASP A 75 13.78 10.74 9.44
CA ASP A 75 13.18 12.02 9.11
C ASP A 75 13.76 13.10 10.03
N LEU A 76 14.18 14.23 9.46
CA LEU A 76 14.67 15.39 10.19
C LEU A 76 13.90 16.65 9.77
N VAL A 77 13.22 17.26 10.73
CA VAL A 77 12.50 18.52 10.58
C VAL A 77 13.11 19.57 11.52
N LEU A 78 13.75 20.57 10.91
CA LEU A 78 14.42 21.66 11.59
C LEU A 78 13.47 22.84 11.82
N ASP A 79 13.78 23.65 12.82
CA ASP A 79 13.09 24.91 13.12
C ASP A 79 13.76 26.09 12.39
N ARG A 80 13.58 26.12 11.06
CA ARG A 80 14.02 27.25 10.21
C ARG A 80 13.12 27.41 8.99
N GLY A 81 13.19 28.59 8.36
CA GLY A 81 12.31 28.97 7.24
C GLY A 81 12.63 28.28 5.90
N ARG A 82 13.89 27.90 5.66
CA ARG A 82 14.35 27.21 4.44
C ARG A 82 15.24 26.05 4.83
N GLU A 83 15.42 25.08 3.92
CA GLU A 83 16.28 23.92 4.16
C GLU A 83 15.90 23.19 5.47
N ASN A 84 14.60 23.03 5.72
CA ASN A 84 14.08 22.65 7.03
C ASN A 84 13.56 21.22 7.11
N ARG A 85 13.56 20.47 6.01
CA ARG A 85 13.08 19.09 5.93
C ARG A 85 14.05 18.25 5.10
N SER A 86 14.54 17.17 5.68
CA SER A 86 15.43 16.22 5.02
C SER A 86 15.26 14.80 5.57
N GLN A 87 15.86 13.84 4.89
CA GLN A 87 15.91 12.44 5.31
C GLN A 87 17.32 11.88 5.20
N PHE A 88 17.72 11.07 6.17
CA PHE A 88 18.87 10.17 6.07
C PHE A 88 18.37 8.75 5.81
N VAL A 89 18.65 8.20 4.63
CA VAL A 89 18.22 6.85 4.24
C VAL A 89 19.39 5.90 4.40
N LEU A 90 19.24 4.96 5.32
CA LEU A 90 20.13 3.81 5.49
C LEU A 90 19.72 2.73 4.49
N THR A 91 20.64 2.26 3.67
CA THR A 91 20.35 1.28 2.63
C THR A 91 21.55 0.36 2.41
N ARG A 92 21.40 -0.64 1.55
CA ARG A 92 22.50 -1.47 1.04
C ARG A 92 22.69 -1.19 -0.45
N VAL A 93 23.93 -0.95 -0.87
CA VAL A 93 24.29 -0.83 -2.29
C VAL A 93 24.60 -2.21 -2.88
N ARG A 94 24.73 -2.29 -4.22
CA ARG A 94 25.11 -3.54 -4.92
C ARG A 94 26.36 -4.15 -4.26
N GLY A 95 26.27 -5.44 -3.92
CA GLY A 95 27.29 -6.15 -3.13
C GLY A 95 27.07 -6.16 -1.62
N GLY A 96 25.89 -5.74 -1.12
CA GLY A 96 25.49 -5.92 0.29
C GLY A 96 26.06 -4.90 1.27
N ARG A 97 26.95 -4.00 0.83
CA ARG A 97 27.57 -2.96 1.66
C ARG A 97 26.55 -1.92 2.11
N GLU A 98 26.58 -1.55 3.39
CA GLU A 98 25.74 -0.49 3.94
C GLU A 98 26.13 0.88 3.40
N ALA A 99 25.15 1.73 3.13
CA ALA A 99 25.32 3.10 2.67
C ALA A 99 24.27 4.00 3.31
N ILE A 100 24.63 5.27 3.54
CA ILE A 100 23.70 6.28 4.08
C ILE A 100 23.63 7.42 3.07
N PHE A 101 22.43 7.86 2.72
CA PHE A 101 22.23 9.01 1.84
C PHE A 101 21.39 10.09 2.52
N TRP A 102 21.90 11.32 2.54
CA TRP A 102 21.17 12.49 2.98
C TRP A 102 20.50 13.17 1.79
N GLN A 103 19.18 13.34 1.86
CA GLN A 103 18.38 13.86 0.76
C GLN A 103 17.27 14.82 1.24
N THR A 104 16.85 15.73 0.38
CA THR A 104 15.68 16.60 0.56
C THR A 104 14.60 16.25 -0.46
N ALA A 105 13.40 16.81 -0.29
CA ALA A 105 12.34 16.69 -1.30
C ALA A 105 12.71 17.24 -2.69
N ARG A 106 13.72 18.14 -2.77
CA ARG A 106 14.24 18.65 -4.05
C ARG A 106 15.32 17.73 -4.62
N THR A 107 16.22 17.21 -3.79
CA THR A 107 17.29 16.33 -4.26
C THR A 107 16.90 14.87 -4.40
N SER A 108 15.72 14.51 -3.90
CA SER A 108 15.04 13.28 -4.29
C SER A 108 14.55 13.32 -5.75
N LYS A 109 14.48 14.50 -6.41
CA LYS A 109 14.15 14.64 -7.84
C LYS A 109 15.35 14.40 -8.76
N GLN A 110 15.72 13.14 -8.90
CA GLN A 110 15.62 12.51 -10.21
C GLN A 110 14.70 11.31 -10.03
N ALA A 111 13.50 11.41 -10.59
CA ALA A 111 12.81 10.24 -11.11
C ALA A 111 13.72 9.67 -12.21
N ARG A 112 14.55 8.71 -11.83
CA ARG A 112 14.93 7.64 -12.73
C ARG A 112 13.91 6.54 -12.45
N PRO A 113 12.96 6.23 -13.35
CA PRO A 113 12.40 4.89 -13.40
C PRO A 113 13.50 3.94 -13.91
N SER A 114 14.58 3.82 -13.14
CA SER A 114 15.34 2.59 -12.96
C SER A 114 14.80 1.96 -11.67
N VAL A 115 13.48 1.95 -11.53
CA VAL A 115 12.83 1.14 -10.50
C VAL A 115 13.07 -0.29 -10.95
N SER A 116 13.98 -0.97 -10.25
CA SER A 116 13.83 -2.41 -10.10
C SER A 116 12.45 -2.58 -9.48
N LEU A 117 11.47 -3.02 -10.26
CA LEU A 117 10.20 -3.45 -9.70
C LEU A 117 10.53 -4.45 -8.59
N PRO A 118 10.02 -4.28 -7.36
CA PRO A 118 10.31 -5.23 -6.30
C PRO A 118 9.84 -6.62 -6.74
N THR A 119 10.74 -7.60 -6.78
CA THR A 119 10.41 -9.00 -7.11
C THR A 119 9.72 -9.73 -5.94
N ALA A 120 9.65 -9.08 -4.77
CA ALA A 120 8.94 -9.59 -3.61
C ALA A 120 7.42 -9.59 -3.85
N ARG A 121 6.76 -10.67 -3.45
CA ARG A 121 5.32 -10.89 -3.60
C ARG A 121 4.52 -9.69 -3.05
N GLY A 122 3.48 -9.28 -3.77
CA GLY A 122 2.44 -8.42 -3.21
C GLY A 122 1.78 -9.14 -2.03
N TRP A 123 1.94 -8.60 -0.81
CA TRP A 123 1.32 -9.13 0.42
C TRP A 123 1.57 -10.63 0.72
N GLY A 124 2.62 -11.23 0.15
CA GLY A 124 2.95 -12.65 0.40
C GLY A 124 2.08 -13.67 -0.35
N VAL A 125 1.08 -13.24 -1.14
CA VAL A 125 0.20 -14.12 -1.93
C VAL A 125 1.01 -14.95 -2.91
N ALA A 126 0.91 -16.28 -2.82
CA ALA A 126 1.55 -17.20 -3.75
C ALA A 126 0.69 -17.33 -5.02
N GLY A 127 1.14 -16.69 -6.12
CA GLY A 127 0.48 -16.77 -7.42
C GLY A 127 -0.85 -16.02 -7.47
N LEU A 128 -0.80 -14.71 -7.75
CA LEU A 128 -2.02 -13.92 -7.96
C LEU A 128 -2.56 -14.18 -9.38
N GLU A 129 -3.74 -14.77 -9.51
CA GLU A 129 -4.42 -14.85 -10.81
C GLU A 129 -5.20 -13.56 -11.07
N ILE A 130 -4.83 -12.85 -12.14
CA ILE A 130 -5.47 -11.61 -12.57
C ILE A 130 -6.34 -11.91 -13.79
N VAL A 131 -7.63 -11.61 -13.69
CA VAL A 131 -8.52 -11.66 -14.84
C VAL A 131 -8.36 -10.37 -15.64
N VAL A 132 -8.06 -10.52 -16.92
CA VAL A 132 -7.89 -9.42 -17.88
C VAL A 132 -9.12 -9.39 -18.78
N ASP A 133 -9.71 -8.20 -18.96
CA ASP A 133 -10.87 -8.06 -19.83
C ASP A 133 -10.55 -8.52 -21.26
N SER A 134 -11.49 -9.24 -21.88
CA SER A 134 -11.32 -9.77 -23.23
C SER A 134 -11.18 -8.67 -24.30
N HIS A 135 -11.74 -7.48 -24.07
CA HIS A 135 -11.68 -6.35 -25.00
C HIS A 135 -10.44 -5.47 -24.80
N GLU A 136 -9.64 -5.70 -23.75
CA GLU A 136 -8.42 -4.94 -23.52
C GLU A 136 -7.34 -5.36 -24.56
N ARG A 137 -7.12 -4.48 -25.54
CA ARG A 137 -6.25 -4.74 -26.70
C ARG A 137 -4.77 -4.72 -26.34
N TYR A 138 -4.38 -3.87 -25.39
CA TYR A 138 -2.99 -3.67 -24.97
C TYR A 138 -2.78 -4.06 -23.52
N ALA A 139 -3.24 -5.27 -23.17
CA ALA A 139 -3.18 -5.81 -21.83
C ALA A 139 -1.77 -5.78 -21.23
N TRP A 140 -1.69 -5.46 -19.94
CA TRP A 140 -0.52 -5.73 -19.13
C TRP A 140 -0.32 -7.24 -19.01
N LYS A 141 0.94 -7.65 -19.06
CA LYS A 141 1.29 -9.08 -19.03
C LYS A 141 1.74 -9.56 -17.65
N PHE A 142 2.02 -8.63 -16.74
CA PHE A 142 2.50 -8.93 -15.39
C PHE A 142 3.80 -9.77 -15.34
N GLU A 143 4.64 -9.70 -16.38
CA GLU A 143 5.84 -10.56 -16.57
C GLU A 143 6.88 -10.48 -15.43
N HIS A 144 6.94 -9.37 -14.71
CA HIS A 144 7.89 -9.17 -13.60
C HIS A 144 7.26 -9.39 -12.23
N GLN A 145 5.95 -9.57 -12.19
CA GLN A 145 5.16 -9.82 -10.99
C GLN A 145 4.90 -11.33 -10.89
N GLN A 146 4.83 -11.88 -9.67
CA GLN A 146 4.49 -13.29 -9.46
C GLN A 146 2.96 -13.50 -9.62
N ALA A 147 2.45 -13.21 -10.82
CA ALA A 147 1.04 -13.26 -11.18
C ALA A 147 0.82 -14.05 -12.48
N THR A 148 -0.32 -14.71 -12.58
CA THR A 148 -0.83 -15.31 -13.83
C THR A 148 -1.95 -14.43 -14.38
N THR A 149 -2.22 -14.54 -15.68
CA THR A 149 -3.33 -13.83 -16.30
C THR A 149 -4.28 -14.79 -16.99
N VAL A 150 -5.59 -14.53 -16.85
CA VAL A 150 -6.65 -15.26 -17.55
C VAL A 150 -7.53 -14.23 -18.28
N ARG A 151 -7.84 -14.46 -19.55
CA ARG A 151 -8.73 -13.56 -20.29
C ARG A 151 -10.18 -13.97 -20.10
N ARG A 152 -11.03 -13.02 -19.71
CA ARG A 152 -12.48 -13.20 -19.57
C ARG A 152 -13.17 -11.85 -19.78
N ALA A 153 -14.41 -11.86 -20.27
CA ALA A 153 -15.22 -10.64 -20.27
C ALA A 153 -15.50 -10.20 -18.82
N LEU A 154 -15.14 -8.97 -18.49
CA LEU A 154 -15.46 -8.33 -17.22
C LEU A 154 -16.70 -7.45 -17.39
N ARG A 155 -17.49 -7.34 -16.32
CA ARG A 155 -18.62 -6.40 -16.28
C ARG A 155 -18.15 -4.96 -16.14
N SER A 156 -17.07 -4.75 -15.38
CA SER A 156 -16.51 -3.43 -15.07
C SER A 156 -15.00 -3.51 -14.87
N GLY A 157 -14.27 -2.54 -15.43
CA GLY A 157 -12.82 -2.44 -15.40
C GLY A 157 -12.09 -3.41 -16.34
N ASP A 158 -10.76 -3.23 -16.44
CA ASP A 158 -9.90 -3.96 -17.37
C ASP A 158 -9.12 -5.12 -16.70
N TYR A 159 -8.91 -5.02 -15.39
CA TYR A 159 -8.16 -6.01 -14.60
C TYR A 159 -8.87 -6.29 -13.29
N ALA A 160 -9.10 -7.56 -12.96
CA ALA A 160 -9.82 -7.95 -11.76
C ALA A 160 -9.17 -9.13 -11.03
N VAL A 161 -9.54 -9.29 -9.76
CA VAL A 161 -9.27 -10.50 -8.97
C VAL A 161 -10.56 -11.03 -8.39
N LEU A 162 -10.62 -12.35 -8.24
CA LEU A 162 -11.78 -13.06 -7.75
C LEU A 162 -11.48 -13.77 -6.43
N ALA A 163 -12.47 -13.83 -5.55
CA ALA A 163 -12.52 -14.79 -4.45
C ALA A 163 -13.62 -15.80 -4.78
N GLY A 164 -13.24 -17.03 -5.15
CA GLY A 164 -14.17 -17.97 -5.78
C GLY A 164 -14.63 -17.43 -7.14
N ASP A 165 -15.95 -17.34 -7.36
CA ASP A 165 -16.54 -16.82 -8.60
C ASP A 165 -16.88 -15.32 -8.56
N GLN A 166 -16.69 -14.67 -7.41
CA GLN A 166 -17.04 -13.27 -7.22
C GLN A 166 -15.86 -12.36 -7.47
N VAL A 167 -16.06 -11.32 -8.29
CA VAL A 167 -15.10 -10.23 -8.45
C VAL A 167 -15.06 -9.42 -7.15
N VAL A 168 -13.91 -9.42 -6.48
CA VAL A 168 -13.70 -8.68 -5.22
C VAL A 168 -12.96 -7.37 -5.45
N ALA A 169 -12.17 -7.28 -6.52
CA ALA A 169 -11.64 -6.01 -6.96
C ALA A 169 -11.49 -5.88 -8.47
N SER A 170 -11.61 -4.64 -8.97
CA SER A 170 -11.36 -4.32 -10.37
C SER A 170 -10.64 -2.98 -10.56
N VAL A 171 -9.83 -2.88 -11.61
CA VAL A 171 -9.09 -1.69 -12.00
C VAL A 171 -9.40 -1.35 -13.44
N GLU A 172 -9.88 -0.13 -13.67
CA GLU A 172 -9.94 0.47 -15.00
C GLU A 172 -8.61 1.15 -15.32
N ARG A 173 -8.05 0.86 -16.49
CA ARG A 173 -6.83 1.48 -17.00
C ARG A 173 -7.19 2.60 -17.99
N LYS A 174 -6.58 3.78 -17.83
CA LYS A 174 -6.72 4.88 -18.79
C LYS A 174 -5.39 5.53 -19.14
N SER A 175 -5.21 5.88 -20.41
CA SER A 175 -4.25 6.91 -20.79
C SER A 175 -4.76 8.29 -20.37
N LEU A 176 -3.89 9.31 -20.32
CA LEU A 176 -4.34 10.68 -20.08
C LEU A 176 -5.33 11.16 -21.16
N GLN A 177 -5.08 10.79 -22.42
CA GLN A 177 -5.95 11.17 -23.53
C GLN A 177 -7.35 10.55 -23.39
N ASP A 178 -7.42 9.26 -23.05
CA ASP A 178 -8.70 8.56 -22.85
C ASP A 178 -9.43 9.07 -21.62
N LEU A 179 -8.71 9.39 -20.54
CA LEU A 179 -9.27 10.04 -19.36
C LEU A 179 -9.92 11.37 -19.73
N VAL A 180 -9.21 12.24 -20.44
CA VAL A 180 -9.72 13.55 -20.87
C VAL A 180 -10.98 13.37 -21.72
N ALA A 181 -10.96 12.45 -22.71
CA ALA A 181 -12.12 12.16 -23.55
C ALA A 181 -13.31 11.61 -22.73
N THR A 182 -13.05 10.77 -21.74
CA THR A 182 -14.08 10.16 -20.89
C THR A 182 -14.72 11.17 -19.95
N LEU A 183 -13.92 12.11 -19.42
CA LEU A 183 -14.39 13.19 -18.56
C LEU A 183 -15.22 14.20 -19.35
N THR A 184 -14.74 14.65 -20.52
CA THR A 184 -15.42 15.68 -21.33
C THR A 184 -16.70 15.16 -21.99
N SER A 185 -16.80 13.85 -22.24
CA SER A 185 -18.04 13.22 -22.72
C SER A 185 -19.05 12.89 -21.62
N GLY A 186 -18.70 13.10 -20.34
CA GLY A 186 -19.56 12.76 -19.20
C GLY A 186 -19.66 11.26 -18.88
N LYS A 187 -19.02 10.40 -19.68
CA LYS A 187 -19.03 8.94 -19.51
C LYS A 187 -18.36 8.49 -18.21
N MET A 188 -17.45 9.29 -17.66
CA MET A 188 -16.71 8.97 -16.43
C MET A 188 -17.64 8.66 -15.25
N ARG A 189 -18.77 9.37 -15.12
CA ARG A 189 -19.68 9.17 -13.98
C ARG A 189 -20.35 7.80 -14.03
N TYR A 190 -20.70 7.30 -15.21
CA TYR A 190 -21.30 5.98 -15.37
C TYR A 190 -20.29 4.86 -15.10
N LEU A 191 -19.07 5.04 -15.61
CA LEU A 191 -17.96 4.14 -15.32
C LEU A 191 -17.67 4.03 -13.81
N LEU A 192 -17.56 5.17 -13.13
CA LEU A 192 -17.30 5.19 -11.69
C LEU A 192 -18.46 4.62 -10.87
N ALA A 193 -19.71 4.85 -11.30
CA ALA A 193 -20.88 4.28 -10.65
C ALA A 193 -20.89 2.75 -10.72
N ASP A 194 -20.51 2.18 -11.86
CA ASP A 194 -20.41 0.72 -12.05
C ASP A 194 -19.25 0.13 -11.22
N LEU A 195 -18.06 0.75 -11.26
CA LEU A 195 -16.92 0.35 -10.43
C LEU A 195 -17.23 0.43 -8.92
N ALA A 196 -18.00 1.43 -8.50
CA ALA A 196 -18.39 1.61 -7.09
C ALA A 196 -19.32 0.51 -6.55
N THR A 197 -19.83 -0.37 -7.40
CA THR A 197 -20.60 -1.56 -6.96
C THR A 197 -19.69 -2.68 -6.43
N LEU A 198 -18.38 -2.61 -6.68
CA LEU A 198 -17.42 -3.62 -6.26
C LEU A 198 -16.86 -3.31 -4.87
N PRO A 199 -16.43 -4.34 -4.10
CA PRO A 199 -15.83 -4.13 -2.77
C PRO A 199 -14.57 -3.26 -2.80
N SER A 200 -13.78 -3.33 -3.88
CA SER A 200 -12.61 -2.51 -4.08
C SER A 200 -12.43 -2.20 -5.56
N ALA A 201 -12.41 -0.92 -5.94
CA ALA A 201 -12.19 -0.55 -7.32
C ALA A 201 -11.31 0.68 -7.45
N ALA A 202 -10.64 0.85 -8.59
CA ALA A 202 -9.86 2.03 -8.88
C ALA A 202 -9.80 2.33 -10.38
N VAL A 203 -9.51 3.59 -10.71
CA VAL A 203 -9.08 3.99 -12.05
C VAL A 203 -7.59 4.33 -11.99
N VAL A 204 -6.78 3.69 -12.82
CA VAL A 204 -5.35 3.94 -12.93
C VAL A 204 -5.05 4.70 -14.21
N VAL A 205 -4.35 5.81 -14.09
CA VAL A 205 -3.99 6.70 -15.19
C VAL A 205 -2.50 6.58 -15.47
N GLU A 206 -2.15 6.24 -16.72
CA GLU A 206 -0.76 6.10 -17.18
C GLU A 206 -0.10 7.44 -17.51
N ASP A 207 -0.21 8.42 -16.61
CA ASP A 207 0.48 9.71 -16.71
C ASP A 207 0.55 10.35 -15.33
N ARG A 208 1.19 11.52 -15.23
CA ARG A 208 1.27 12.35 -14.03
C ARG A 208 0.09 13.29 -13.99
N TYR A 209 -0.44 13.56 -12.80
CA TYR A 209 -1.48 14.59 -12.64
C TYR A 209 -1.05 15.97 -13.19
N SER A 210 0.25 16.31 -13.08
CA SER A 210 0.79 17.55 -13.65
C SER A 210 0.62 17.67 -15.17
N ALA A 211 0.47 16.56 -15.90
CA ALA A 211 0.27 16.57 -17.34
C ALA A 211 -1.12 17.11 -17.72
N VAL A 212 -2.11 17.03 -16.82
CA VAL A 212 -3.42 17.67 -16.99
C VAL A 212 -3.27 19.19 -17.22
N PHE A 213 -2.33 19.83 -16.53
CA PHE A 213 -2.10 21.27 -16.64
C PHE A 213 -1.24 21.67 -17.85
N LYS A 214 -0.84 20.69 -18.66
CA LYS A 214 -0.11 20.89 -19.92
C LYS A 214 -0.98 20.65 -21.15
N LEU A 215 -2.27 20.34 -20.96
CA LEU A 215 -3.21 20.13 -22.05
C LEU A 215 -3.39 21.42 -22.85
N ASP A 216 -3.42 21.27 -24.17
CA ASP A 216 -3.55 22.35 -25.16
C ASP A 216 -4.95 22.38 -25.81
N ARG A 217 -5.59 21.21 -25.95
CA ARG A 217 -6.90 21.03 -26.62
C ARG A 217 -8.10 21.21 -25.71
N VAL A 218 -7.95 20.91 -24.41
CA VAL A 218 -9.02 21.03 -23.41
C VAL A 218 -8.49 21.89 -22.28
N ARG A 219 -9.32 22.84 -21.79
CA ARG A 219 -8.95 23.70 -20.67
C ARG A 219 -8.61 22.84 -19.45
N PRO A 220 -7.40 22.95 -18.87
CA PRO A 220 -7.01 22.14 -17.72
C PRO A 220 -7.97 22.23 -16.53
N ALA A 221 -8.53 23.42 -16.28
CA ALA A 221 -9.51 23.63 -15.21
C ALA A 221 -10.73 22.71 -15.36
N THR A 222 -11.27 22.55 -16.58
CA THR A 222 -12.41 21.65 -16.83
C THR A 222 -12.10 20.20 -16.45
N VAL A 223 -10.88 19.74 -16.73
CA VAL A 223 -10.45 18.36 -16.39
C VAL A 223 -10.21 18.23 -14.89
N ALA A 224 -9.57 19.23 -14.26
CA ALA A 224 -9.30 19.25 -12.84
C ALA A 224 -10.60 19.29 -12.01
N ASP A 225 -11.56 20.13 -12.40
CA ASP A 225 -12.88 20.23 -11.75
C ASP A 225 -13.66 18.93 -11.92
N ALA A 226 -13.67 18.35 -13.12
CA ALA A 226 -14.34 17.07 -13.36
C ALA A 226 -13.73 15.92 -12.54
N LEU A 227 -12.40 15.89 -12.37
CA LEU A 227 -11.72 14.93 -11.49
C LEU A 227 -12.10 15.14 -10.02
N GLY A 228 -12.14 16.40 -9.56
CA GLY A 228 -12.58 16.75 -8.21
C GLY A 228 -14.03 16.32 -7.96
N GLU A 229 -14.92 16.58 -8.90
CA GLU A 229 -16.33 16.17 -8.83
C GLU A 229 -16.47 14.64 -8.80
N CYS A 230 -15.71 13.92 -9.64
CA CYS A 230 -15.71 12.46 -9.66
C CYS A 230 -15.34 11.90 -8.28
N GLN A 231 -14.28 12.43 -7.66
CA GLN A 231 -13.82 11.97 -6.34
C GLN A 231 -14.77 12.35 -5.21
N ALA A 232 -15.42 13.51 -5.29
CA ALA A 232 -16.44 13.91 -4.32
C ALA A 232 -17.70 13.03 -4.39
N ARG A 233 -18.11 12.63 -5.61
CA ARG A 233 -19.29 11.77 -5.82
C ARG A 233 -19.02 10.29 -5.55
N PHE A 234 -17.82 9.82 -5.86
CA PHE A 234 -17.43 8.41 -5.77
C PHE A 234 -16.16 8.23 -4.93
N PRO A 235 -16.17 8.60 -3.63
CA PRO A 235 -14.98 8.59 -2.79
C PRO A 235 -14.36 7.20 -2.59
N GLY A 236 -15.14 6.13 -2.84
CA GLY A 236 -14.67 4.74 -2.78
C GLY A 236 -13.90 4.26 -4.01
N VAL A 237 -13.87 5.03 -5.12
CA VAL A 237 -13.20 4.64 -6.38
C VAL A 237 -12.09 5.66 -6.70
N PRO A 238 -10.88 5.49 -6.15
CA PRO A 238 -9.79 6.42 -6.40
C PRO A 238 -9.34 6.43 -7.87
N VAL A 239 -9.07 7.63 -8.39
CA VAL A 239 -8.35 7.88 -9.65
C VAL A 239 -6.88 8.15 -9.34
N VAL A 240 -5.99 7.23 -9.71
CA VAL A 240 -4.56 7.22 -9.35
C VAL A 240 -3.68 7.49 -10.56
N PHE A 241 -2.87 8.55 -10.52
CA PHE A 241 -1.91 8.89 -11.56
C PHE A 241 -0.56 8.21 -11.31
N CYS A 242 -0.22 7.24 -12.17
CA CYS A 242 0.93 6.36 -11.98
C CYS A 242 2.14 6.72 -12.83
N GLU A 243 2.12 7.84 -13.55
CA GLU A 243 3.22 8.36 -14.37
C GLU A 243 3.59 7.54 -15.61
N THR A 244 3.80 6.24 -15.49
CA THR A 244 4.16 5.35 -16.60
C THR A 244 3.32 4.09 -16.59
N ARG A 245 3.22 3.44 -17.75
CA ARG A 245 2.63 2.10 -17.92
C ARG A 245 3.19 1.06 -16.94
N ALA A 246 4.52 1.02 -16.74
CA ALA A 246 5.15 0.04 -15.86
C ALA A 246 4.77 0.26 -14.39
N LEU A 247 4.70 1.52 -13.95
CA LEU A 247 4.28 1.88 -12.60
C LEU A 247 2.77 1.65 -12.39
N ALA A 248 1.95 1.88 -13.42
CA ALA A 248 0.52 1.58 -13.41
C ALA A 248 0.25 0.07 -13.28
N GLN A 249 1.01 -0.75 -14.01
CA GLN A 249 0.96 -2.21 -13.90
C GLN A 249 1.37 -2.66 -12.48
N GLU A 250 2.46 -2.12 -11.94
CA GLU A 250 2.94 -2.46 -10.60
C GLU A 250 1.96 -2.04 -9.49
N TRP A 251 1.38 -0.84 -9.60
CA TRP A 251 0.38 -0.37 -8.65
C TRP A 251 -0.87 -1.27 -8.70
N THR A 252 -1.35 -1.59 -9.90
CA THR A 252 -2.49 -2.50 -10.11
C THR A 252 -2.24 -3.86 -9.48
N TYR A 253 -1.06 -4.46 -9.73
CA TYR A 253 -0.69 -5.74 -9.11
C TYR A 253 -0.79 -5.70 -7.58
N ARG A 254 -0.25 -4.65 -6.95
CA ARG A 254 -0.26 -4.50 -5.49
C ARG A 254 -1.66 -4.23 -4.94
N PHE A 255 -2.43 -3.39 -5.62
CA PHE A 255 -3.80 -3.07 -5.23
C PHE A 255 -4.68 -4.31 -5.27
N LEU A 256 -4.65 -5.07 -6.38
CA LEU A 256 -5.41 -6.30 -6.53
C LEU A 256 -4.98 -7.37 -5.51
N ALA A 257 -3.68 -7.54 -5.26
CA ALA A 257 -3.19 -8.45 -4.23
C ALA A 257 -3.71 -8.07 -2.83
N ALA A 258 -3.64 -6.78 -2.47
CA ALA A 258 -4.11 -6.28 -1.18
C ALA A 258 -5.63 -6.47 -1.02
N ALA A 259 -6.40 -6.16 -2.07
CA ALA A 259 -7.85 -6.31 -2.04
C ALA A 259 -8.28 -7.78 -1.92
N LEU A 260 -7.57 -8.70 -2.57
CA LEU A 260 -7.82 -10.13 -2.43
C LEU A 260 -7.57 -10.63 -1.00
N VAL A 261 -6.46 -10.21 -0.38
CA VAL A 261 -6.15 -10.56 1.02
C VAL A 261 -7.22 -10.00 1.96
N HIS A 262 -7.57 -8.72 1.79
CA HIS A 262 -8.60 -8.08 2.60
C HIS A 262 -9.97 -8.75 2.47
N ALA A 263 -10.35 -9.18 1.25
CA ALA A 263 -11.58 -9.93 1.04
C ALA A 263 -11.55 -11.28 1.77
N GLY A 264 -10.41 -11.99 1.74
CA GLY A 264 -10.21 -13.24 2.49
C GLY A 264 -10.31 -13.07 4.00
N GLU A 265 -9.68 -12.02 4.56
CA GLU A 265 -9.78 -11.67 5.99
C GLU A 265 -11.23 -11.31 6.39
N THR A 266 -11.95 -10.59 5.53
CA THR A 266 -13.35 -10.21 5.77
C THR A 266 -14.26 -11.44 5.80
N VAL A 267 -14.07 -12.39 4.87
CA VAL A 267 -14.83 -13.66 4.85
C VAL A 267 -14.52 -14.49 6.10
N HIS A 268 -13.25 -14.56 6.50
CA HIS A 268 -12.86 -15.27 7.72
C HIS A 268 -13.47 -14.64 8.97
N ALA A 269 -13.41 -13.32 9.11
CA ALA A 269 -14.04 -12.58 10.20
C ALA A 269 -15.57 -12.74 10.22
N GLN A 270 -16.24 -12.72 9.07
CA GLN A 270 -17.68 -13.00 8.97
C GLN A 270 -18.03 -14.44 9.36
N THR A 271 -17.16 -15.39 9.06
CA THR A 271 -17.32 -16.81 9.43
C THR A 271 -17.14 -17.00 10.94
N GLU A 272 -16.13 -16.38 11.54
CA GLU A 272 -15.89 -16.46 12.99
C GLU A 272 -16.89 -15.64 13.81
N ALA A 273 -17.37 -14.51 13.27
CA ALA A 273 -18.39 -13.67 13.88
C ALA A 273 -19.82 -14.10 13.52
N SER A 274 -19.99 -15.17 12.74
CA SER A 274 -21.31 -15.76 12.50
C SER A 274 -21.84 -16.27 13.84
N PRO A 275 -23.13 -16.02 14.17
CA PRO A 275 -23.71 -16.53 15.39
C PRO A 275 -23.55 -18.06 15.40
N LEU A 276 -22.88 -18.57 16.42
CA LEU A 276 -22.93 -20.00 16.74
C LEU A 276 -24.42 -20.39 16.78
N PRO A 277 -24.84 -21.50 16.15
CA PRO A 277 -26.20 -21.99 16.32
C PRO A 277 -26.46 -22.05 17.83
N SER A 278 -27.51 -21.34 18.26
CA SER A 278 -27.81 -21.14 19.67
C SER A 278 -27.59 -22.44 20.44
N ALA A 279 -26.83 -22.38 21.54
CA ALA A 279 -26.76 -23.44 22.53
C ALA A 279 -28.10 -23.57 23.30
N ALA A 280 -29.23 -23.42 22.60
CA ALA A 280 -30.52 -23.84 23.08
C ALA A 280 -30.44 -25.35 23.27
N ALA A 281 -30.84 -25.81 24.45
CA ALA A 281 -30.98 -27.23 24.70
C ALA A 281 -31.85 -27.83 23.57
N PRO A 282 -31.40 -28.94 22.94
CA PRO A 282 -32.15 -29.58 21.86
C PRO A 282 -33.57 -29.85 22.35
N SER A 283 -34.55 -29.44 21.55
CA SER A 283 -35.95 -29.67 21.89
C SER A 283 -36.22 -31.18 21.98
N PRO A 284 -37.17 -31.61 22.82
CA PRO A 284 -37.58 -33.02 22.87
C PRO A 284 -38.01 -33.58 21.50
N ALA A 285 -38.44 -32.73 20.55
CA ALA A 285 -38.77 -33.16 19.20
C ALA A 285 -37.52 -33.59 18.42
N GLU A 286 -36.45 -32.79 18.47
CA GLU A 286 -35.17 -33.06 17.79
C GLU A 286 -34.50 -34.32 18.35
N VAL A 287 -34.55 -34.51 19.67
CA VAL A 287 -34.03 -35.73 20.32
C VAL A 287 -34.76 -36.98 19.84
N ARG A 288 -36.09 -36.92 19.67
CA ARG A 288 -36.87 -38.06 19.17
C ARG A 288 -36.64 -38.35 17.69
N VAL A 289 -36.46 -37.32 16.86
CA VAL A 289 -36.15 -37.51 15.43
C VAL A 289 -34.82 -38.23 15.27
N TRP A 290 -33.79 -37.77 15.98
CA TRP A 290 -32.49 -38.44 16.02
C TRP A 290 -32.58 -39.87 16.56
N ALA A 291 -33.30 -40.06 17.67
CA ALA A 291 -33.43 -41.37 18.31
C ALA A 291 -34.03 -42.41 17.36
N ARG A 292 -35.08 -42.06 16.60
CA ARG A 292 -35.67 -42.95 15.60
C ARG A 292 -34.72 -43.25 14.44
N GLN A 293 -33.97 -42.25 13.97
CA GLN A 293 -32.95 -42.46 12.93
C GLN A 293 -31.84 -43.41 13.37
N GLN A 294 -31.51 -43.42 14.66
CA GLN A 294 -30.53 -44.32 15.26
C GLN A 294 -31.14 -45.64 15.77
N GLY A 295 -32.42 -45.90 15.49
CA GLY A 295 -33.09 -47.16 15.82
C GLY A 295 -33.59 -47.29 17.27
N TYR A 296 -33.55 -46.22 18.07
CA TYR A 296 -34.13 -46.23 19.42
C TYR A 296 -35.67 -46.15 19.36
N ALA A 297 -36.33 -47.00 20.14
CA ALA A 297 -37.77 -46.94 20.35
C ALA A 297 -38.14 -45.79 21.29
N VAL A 298 -38.74 -44.72 20.75
CA VAL A 298 -39.17 -43.55 21.52
C VAL A 298 -40.63 -43.18 21.23
N SER A 299 -41.38 -42.88 22.29
CA SER A 299 -42.78 -42.41 22.21
C SER A 299 -42.87 -41.01 21.60
N ASP A 300 -43.94 -40.77 20.83
CA ASP A 300 -44.25 -39.47 20.19
C ASP A 300 -44.51 -38.35 21.22
N ARG A 301 -44.91 -38.70 22.44
CA ARG A 301 -45.21 -37.77 23.54
C ARG A 301 -44.66 -38.28 24.88
N GLY A 302 -44.48 -37.37 25.84
CA GLY A 302 -44.02 -37.71 27.19
C GLY A 302 -42.50 -37.65 27.38
N ARG A 303 -42.01 -38.10 28.54
CA ARG A 303 -40.58 -37.99 28.91
C ARG A 303 -39.72 -38.89 28.01
N ILE A 304 -38.57 -38.37 27.56
CA ILE A 304 -37.59 -39.14 26.79
C ILE A 304 -36.76 -39.99 27.77
N PRO A 305 -36.50 -41.29 27.48
CA PRO A 305 -35.66 -42.14 28.32
C PRO A 305 -34.27 -41.53 28.53
N GLY A 306 -33.74 -41.64 29.76
CA GLY A 306 -32.43 -41.09 30.12
C GLY A 306 -31.29 -41.61 29.24
N GLU A 307 -31.33 -42.90 28.92
CA GLU A 307 -30.36 -43.55 28.02
C GLU A 307 -30.31 -42.90 26.62
N VAL A 308 -31.46 -42.49 26.08
CA VAL A 308 -31.56 -41.81 24.78
C VAL A 308 -31.01 -40.39 24.87
N LEU A 309 -31.24 -39.69 25.99
CA LEU A 309 -30.67 -38.36 26.22
C LEU A 309 -29.15 -38.42 26.36
N ASP A 310 -28.62 -39.43 27.07
CA ASP A 310 -27.19 -39.64 27.25
C ASP A 310 -26.51 -40.04 25.94
N ALA A 311 -27.15 -40.91 25.14
CA ALA A 311 -26.69 -41.25 23.80
C ALA A 311 -26.70 -40.03 22.87
N PHE A 312 -27.73 -39.19 22.95
CA PHE A 312 -27.83 -37.94 22.19
C PHE A 312 -26.76 -36.92 22.61
N ALA A 313 -26.43 -36.84 23.90
CA ALA A 313 -25.38 -35.94 24.40
C ALA A 313 -23.97 -36.35 23.94
N ARG A 314 -23.71 -37.66 23.82
CA ARG A 314 -22.42 -38.23 23.39
C ARG A 314 -22.16 -38.18 21.88
N ARG A 315 -23.15 -37.82 21.06
CA ARG A 315 -23.04 -37.85 19.58
C ARG A 315 -22.00 -36.88 19.00
N ASN A 316 -21.56 -35.89 19.78
CA ASN A 316 -20.58 -34.86 19.38
C ASN A 316 -19.25 -34.98 20.16
N GLY A 317 -19.02 -36.10 20.84
CA GLY A 317 -17.76 -36.40 21.54
C GLY A 317 -16.77 -37.13 20.66
#